data_AF-A0A3D6B8B2-F1
#
_entry.id   AF-A0A3D6B8B2-F1
#
_cell.length_a   1.000
_cell.length_b   1.000
_cell.length_c   1.000
_cell.angle_alpha   90.00
_cell.angle_beta   90.00
_cell.angle_gamma   90.00
#
_symmetry.space_group_name_H-M   'P 1'
#
loop_
_entity.id
_entity.type
_entity.pdbx_description
1 polymer ?
#
loop_
_entity_poly.entity_id
_entity_poly.type
_entity_poly.pdbx_seq_one_letter_code
_entity_poly.pdbx_strand_id
1 'polypeptide(L)'
;MKKMFVNIYYLIVGILSILFSFTHALNGHQTILKIIDLGNMDITSKSTIFYVWHIITIENLIFGIAFISMAFYKNQSKIKFTAWLIALIIVARWGVIFFSTLLKNTSGIPGTLMDSIAIIVFVTLIILGTFKKDKVQF
;
A
#
# COMPACT_ATOMS: atom_id res chain seq x y z
N MET A 1 21.13 -19.81 -22.04
CA MET A 1 20.06 -18.91 -21.54
C MET A 1 20.20 -18.74 -20.03
N LYS A 2 20.41 -17.50 -19.54
CA LYS A 2 20.51 -17.22 -18.11
C LYS A 2 19.10 -17.26 -17.51
N LYS A 3 18.82 -18.23 -16.62
CA LYS A 3 17.50 -18.40 -16.00
C LYS A 3 17.19 -17.18 -15.13
N MET A 4 16.26 -16.33 -15.55
CA MET A 4 15.86 -15.16 -14.77
C MET A 4 14.97 -15.61 -13.62
N PHE A 5 15.46 -15.45 -12.38
CA PHE A 5 14.68 -15.78 -11.20
C PHE A 5 13.82 -14.57 -10.83
N VAL A 6 12.49 -14.73 -10.90
CA VAL A 6 11.53 -13.69 -10.54
C VAL A 6 10.96 -14.00 -9.14
N ASN A 7 10.97 -13.01 -8.26
CA ASN A 7 10.27 -13.08 -6.99
C ASN A 7 8.78 -12.81 -7.21
N ILE A 8 8.01 -13.89 -7.44
CA ILE A 8 6.57 -13.82 -7.72
C ILE A 8 5.77 -13.11 -6.61
N TYR A 9 6.21 -13.19 -5.34
CA TYR A 9 5.55 -12.50 -4.24
C TYR A 9 5.64 -10.98 -4.42
N TYR A 10 6.84 -10.46 -4.70
CA TYR A 10 7.02 -9.04 -4.99
C TYR A 10 6.33 -8.61 -6.28
N LEU A 11 6.25 -9.47 -7.29
CA LEU A 11 5.50 -9.15 -8.51
C LEU A 11 4.00 -8.99 -8.22
N ILE A 12 3.41 -9.93 -7.46
CA ILE A 12 1.99 -9.87 -7.06
C ILE A 12 1.74 -8.64 -6.20
N VAL A 13 2.55 -8.41 -5.17
CA VAL A 13 2.45 -7.22 -4.29
C VAL A 13 2.56 -5.95 -5.12
N GLY A 14 3.49 -5.90 -6.07
CA GLY A 14 3.67 -4.76 -6.95
C GLY A 14 2.42 -4.44 -7.78
N ILE A 15 1.85 -5.46 -8.44
CA ILE A 15 0.61 -5.32 -9.22
C ILE A 15 -0.55 -4.88 -8.32
N LEU A 16 -0.73 -5.54 -7.17
CA LEU A 16 -1.78 -5.20 -6.21
C LEU A 16 -1.64 -3.76 -5.70
N SER A 17 -0.43 -3.29 -5.42
CA SER A 17 -0.19 -1.91 -4.97
C SER A 17 -0.58 -0.89 -6.02
N ILE A 18 -0.28 -1.15 -7.29
CA ILE A 18 -0.70 -0.29 -8.41
C ILE A 18 -2.22 -0.29 -8.52
N LEU A 19 -2.86 -1.47 -8.47
CA LEU A 19 -4.32 -1.56 -8.48
C LEU A 19 -4.93 -0.77 -7.32
N PHE A 20 -4.40 -0.92 -6.10
CA PHE A 20 -4.85 -0.17 -4.93
C PHE A 20 -4.66 1.35 -5.08
N SER A 21 -3.59 1.81 -5.73
CA SER A 21 -3.43 3.22 -6.08
C SER A 21 -4.58 3.70 -6.97
N PHE A 22 -4.86 3.00 -8.07
CA PHE A 22 -5.93 3.39 -8.99
C PHE A 22 -7.32 3.32 -8.33
N THR A 23 -7.62 2.25 -7.60
CA THR A 23 -8.92 2.12 -6.92
C THR A 23 -9.08 3.15 -5.81
N HIS A 24 -8.01 3.50 -5.10
CA HIS A 24 -8.03 4.57 -4.09
C HIS A 24 -8.28 5.94 -4.75
N ALA A 25 -7.57 6.27 -5.83
CA ALA A 25 -7.81 7.51 -6.58
C ALA A 25 -9.26 7.62 -7.05
N LEU A 26 -9.77 6.54 -7.65
CA LEU A 26 -11.12 6.48 -8.20
C LEU A 26 -12.18 6.61 -7.11
N ASN A 27 -12.04 5.88 -5.99
CA ASN A 27 -12.96 5.92 -4.87
C ASN A 27 -13.05 7.36 -4.30
N GLY A 28 -11.92 8.04 -4.14
CA GLY A 28 -11.90 9.41 -3.63
C GLY A 28 -12.64 10.37 -4.52
N HIS A 29 -12.39 10.31 -5.83
CA HIS A 29 -13.06 11.17 -6.80
C HIS A 29 -14.57 10.93 -6.84
N GLN A 30 -15.00 9.67 -6.74
CA GLN A 30 -16.42 9.31 -6.81
C GLN A 30 -17.19 9.57 -5.52
N THR A 31 -16.53 9.55 -4.37
CA THR A 31 -17.17 9.62 -3.05
C THR A 31 -16.66 10.80 -2.23
N ILE A 32 -15.58 10.62 -1.49
CA ILE A 32 -15.14 11.51 -0.40
C ILE A 32 -14.80 12.91 -0.91
N LEU A 33 -14.05 13.04 -2.00
CA LEU A 33 -13.69 14.36 -2.54
C LEU A 33 -14.92 15.09 -3.08
N LYS A 34 -15.87 14.38 -3.69
CA LYS A 34 -17.15 14.97 -4.14
C LYS A 34 -17.99 15.47 -2.98
N ILE A 35 -18.08 14.69 -1.89
CA ILE A 35 -18.82 15.08 -0.67
C ILE A 35 -18.18 16.32 -0.03
N ILE A 36 -16.85 16.37 0.04
CA ILE A 36 -16.12 17.50 0.62
C ILE A 36 -16.28 18.75 -0.24
N ASP A 37 -16.21 18.63 -1.56
CA ASP A 37 -16.33 19.76 -2.47
C ASP A 37 -17.72 20.40 -2.39
N LEU A 38 -18.78 19.59 -2.35
CA LEU A 38 -20.17 20.04 -2.20
C LEU A 38 -20.56 20.41 -0.76
N GLY A 39 -19.75 20.06 0.23
CA GLY A 39 -20.01 20.31 1.64
C GLY A 39 -19.63 21.72 2.11
N ASN A 40 -20.24 22.13 3.24
CA ASN A 40 -19.91 23.37 3.96
C ASN A 40 -18.67 23.21 4.85
N MET A 41 -17.53 22.88 4.23
CA MET A 41 -16.23 22.79 4.90
C MET A 41 -15.36 23.99 4.50
N ASP A 42 -14.52 24.49 5.42
CA ASP A 42 -13.58 25.57 5.10
C ASP A 42 -12.50 25.09 4.11
N ILE A 43 -11.94 26.03 3.35
CA ILE A 43 -10.99 25.71 2.27
C ILE A 43 -9.71 25.04 2.77
N THR A 44 -9.27 25.35 3.99
CA THR A 44 -8.07 24.78 4.60
C THR A 44 -8.27 23.30 4.92
N SER A 45 -9.43 22.95 5.50
CA SER A 45 -9.80 21.56 5.74
C SER A 45 -10.00 20.77 4.44
N LYS A 46 -10.66 21.37 3.42
CA LYS A 46 -10.79 20.74 2.08
C LYS A 46 -9.44 20.43 1.46
N SER A 47 -8.52 21.40 1.49
CA SER A 47 -7.16 21.25 0.97
C SER A 47 -6.39 20.15 1.70
N THR A 48 -6.55 20.08 3.03
CA THR A 48 -5.92 19.05 3.87
C THR A 48 -6.33 17.65 3.47
N ILE A 49 -7.64 17.40 3.35
CA ILE A 49 -8.12 16.08 2.96
C ILE A 49 -7.71 15.76 1.53
N PHE A 50 -7.74 16.75 0.63
CA PHE A 50 -7.32 16.57 -0.76
C PHE A 50 -5.88 16.07 -0.87
N TYR A 51 -4.91 16.74 -0.22
CA TYR A 51 -3.52 16.29 -0.34
C TYR A 51 -3.27 14.97 0.41
N VAL A 52 -3.90 14.73 1.58
CA VAL A 52 -3.75 13.45 2.30
C VAL A 52 -4.22 12.30 1.42
N TRP A 53 -5.34 12.47 0.71
CA TRP A 53 -5.85 11.48 -0.23
C TRP A 53 -4.85 11.17 -1.36
N HIS A 54 -4.28 12.21 -1.97
CA HIS A 54 -3.35 12.04 -3.08
C HIS A 54 -1.97 11.53 -2.65
N ILE A 55 -1.50 11.87 -1.44
CA ILE A 55 -0.26 11.31 -0.87
C ILE A 55 -0.38 9.79 -0.74
N ILE A 56 -1.48 9.27 -0.15
CA ILE A 56 -1.70 7.82 -0.02
C ILE A 56 -1.77 7.14 -1.40
N THR A 57 -2.41 7.79 -2.36
CA THR A 57 -2.48 7.32 -3.75
C THR A 57 -1.09 7.15 -4.35
N ILE A 58 -0.28 8.21 -4.32
CA ILE A 58 1.07 8.22 -4.91
C ILE A 58 1.99 7.24 -4.16
N GLU A 59 1.87 7.17 -2.83
CA GLU A 59 2.63 6.23 -2.01
C GLU A 59 2.39 4.77 -2.43
N ASN A 60 1.11 4.39 -2.63
CA ASN A 60 0.76 3.06 -3.13
C ASN A 60 1.34 2.78 -4.52
N LEU A 61 1.36 3.78 -5.41
CA LEU A 61 1.97 3.65 -6.74
C LEU A 61 3.49 3.45 -6.64
N ILE A 62 4.17 4.24 -5.81
CA ILE A 62 5.63 4.15 -5.59
C ILE A 62 5.99 2.78 -5.02
N PHE A 63 5.25 2.28 -4.03
CA PHE A 63 5.47 0.93 -3.50
C PHE A 63 5.26 -0.14 -4.57
N GLY A 64 4.26 0.03 -5.44
CA GLY A 64 4.01 -0.87 -6.56
C GLY A 64 5.20 -0.96 -7.51
N ILE A 65 5.70 0.20 -7.97
CA ILE A 65 6.87 0.29 -8.84
C ILE A 65 8.11 -0.31 -8.16
N ALA A 66 8.30 -0.03 -6.87
CA ALA A 66 9.41 -0.56 -6.08
C ALA A 66 9.35 -2.09 -6.00
N PHE A 67 8.18 -2.68 -5.71
CA PHE A 67 8.01 -4.12 -5.63
C PHE A 67 8.15 -4.82 -6.99
N ILE A 68 7.63 -4.24 -8.08
CA ILE A 68 7.89 -4.75 -9.43
C ILE A 68 9.38 -4.75 -9.72
N SER A 69 10.09 -3.66 -9.41
CA SER A 69 11.54 -3.55 -9.62
C SER A 69 12.31 -4.59 -8.79
N MET A 70 11.93 -4.76 -7.52
CA MET A 70 12.50 -5.75 -6.61
C MET A 70 12.22 -7.20 -7.05
N ALA A 71 11.11 -7.45 -7.75
CA ALA A 71 10.77 -8.78 -8.24
C ALA A 71 11.79 -9.33 -9.24
N PHE A 72 12.44 -8.46 -10.02
CA PHE A 72 13.46 -8.82 -11.00
C PHE A 72 14.90 -8.62 -10.50
N TYR A 73 15.07 -8.18 -9.25
CA TYR A 73 16.38 -7.91 -8.69
C TYR A 73 17.11 -9.21 -8.33
N LYS A 74 18.35 -9.37 -8.79
CA LYS A 74 19.07 -10.65 -8.71
C LYS A 74 19.47 -11.06 -7.30
N ASN A 75 19.84 -10.09 -6.46
CA ASN A 75 20.33 -10.34 -5.12
C ASN A 75 19.26 -9.95 -4.10
N GLN A 76 18.48 -10.94 -3.65
CA GLN A 76 17.34 -10.69 -2.77
C GLN A 76 17.78 -10.23 -1.38
N SER A 77 18.99 -10.56 -0.92
CA SER A 77 19.48 -10.09 0.39
C SER A 77 19.62 -8.57 0.47
N LYS A 78 20.01 -7.93 -0.64
CA LYS A 78 20.19 -6.47 -0.73
C LYS A 78 18.88 -5.68 -0.66
N ILE A 79 17.75 -6.30 -0.99
CA ILE A 79 16.44 -5.64 -1.05
C ILE A 79 15.54 -5.99 0.14
N LYS A 80 15.98 -6.87 1.05
CA LYS A 80 15.22 -7.25 2.26
C LYS A 80 14.95 -6.04 3.15
N PHE A 81 15.95 -5.19 3.37
CA PHE A 81 15.78 -3.98 4.18
C PHE A 81 14.68 -3.08 3.60
N THR A 82 14.70 -2.84 2.29
CA THR A 82 13.68 -2.05 1.60
C THR A 82 12.29 -2.67 1.72
N ALA A 83 12.16 -3.97 1.53
CA ALA A 83 10.88 -4.67 1.68
C ALA A 83 10.32 -4.56 3.12
N TRP A 84 11.16 -4.73 4.14
CA TRP A 84 10.79 -4.55 5.54
C TRP A 84 10.43 -3.10 5.88
N LEU A 85 11.15 -2.13 5.33
CA LEU A 85 10.85 -0.71 5.51
C LEU A 85 9.48 -0.36 4.93
N ILE A 86 9.18 -0.82 3.70
CA ILE A 86 7.87 -0.60 3.08
C ILE A 86 6.76 -1.28 3.90
N ALA A 87 6.98 -2.52 4.36
CA ALA A 87 6.02 -3.21 5.22
C ALA A 87 5.74 -2.42 6.51
N LEU A 88 6.78 -1.88 7.15
CA LEU A 88 6.64 -1.04 8.35
C LEU A 88 5.82 0.22 8.07
N ILE A 89 6.09 0.91 6.96
CA ILE A 89 5.34 2.12 6.58
C ILE A 89 3.85 1.77 6.36
N ILE A 90 3.55 0.68 5.67
CA ILE A 90 2.16 0.22 5.44
C ILE A 90 1.44 -0.05 6.76
N VAL A 91 2.10 -0.74 7.70
CA VAL A 91 1.53 -1.05 9.02
C VAL A 91 1.35 0.22 9.86
N ALA A 92 2.32 1.13 9.85
CA ALA A 92 2.21 2.40 10.57
C ALA A 92 1.05 3.25 10.03
N ARG A 93 0.94 3.37 8.69
CA ARG A 93 -0.16 4.07 8.03
C ARG A 93 -1.51 3.46 8.38
N TRP A 94 -1.61 2.14 8.33
CA TRP A 94 -2.80 1.41 8.76
C TRP A 94 -3.17 1.73 10.21
N GLY A 95 -2.19 1.71 11.12
CA GLY A 95 -2.41 2.00 12.54
C GLY A 95 -2.99 3.39 12.77
N VAL A 96 -2.50 4.40 12.03
CA VAL A 96 -3.05 5.77 12.08
C VAL A 96 -4.51 5.80 11.61
N ILE A 97 -4.85 5.14 10.50
CA ILE A 97 -6.22 5.10 9.97
C ILE A 97 -7.14 4.37 10.94
N PHE A 98 -6.74 3.16 11.37
CA PHE A 98 -7.53 2.32 12.26
C PHE A 98 -7.83 3.00 13.60
N PHE A 99 -6.80 3.55 14.24
CA PHE A 99 -6.95 4.24 15.52
C PHE A 99 -7.78 5.52 15.39
N SER A 100 -7.61 6.27 14.30
CA SER A 100 -8.43 7.45 14.03
C SER A 100 -9.90 7.09 13.83
N THR A 101 -10.21 6.02 13.08
CA THR A 101 -11.59 5.53 12.94
C THR A 101 -12.16 5.08 14.28
N LEU A 102 -11.39 4.33 15.08
CA LEU A 102 -11.82 3.85 16.39
C LEU A 102 -12.22 5.01 17.32
N LEU A 103 -11.44 6.09 17.32
CA LEU A 103 -11.68 7.25 18.19
C LEU A 103 -12.71 8.25 17.66
N LYS A 104 -12.81 8.42 16.35
CA LYS A 104 -13.56 9.54 15.73
C LYS A 104 -14.78 9.10 14.92
N ASN A 105 -14.85 7.84 14.49
CA ASN A 105 -15.90 7.38 13.57
C ASN A 105 -16.24 5.89 13.78
N THR A 106 -16.90 5.56 14.89
CA THR A 106 -17.21 4.17 15.25
C THR A 106 -18.10 3.44 14.25
N SER A 107 -18.95 4.16 13.51
CA SER A 107 -19.74 3.58 12.41
C SER A 107 -18.89 3.19 11.19
N GLY A 108 -17.67 3.71 11.07
CA GLY A 108 -16.70 3.35 10.03
C GLY A 108 -15.89 2.08 10.31
N ILE A 109 -15.99 1.51 11.51
CA ILE A 109 -15.22 0.33 11.94
C ILE A 109 -15.36 -0.87 10.97
N PRO A 110 -16.57 -1.25 10.50
CA PRO A 110 -16.71 -2.40 9.61
C PRO A 110 -15.90 -2.27 8.31
N GLY A 111 -15.85 -1.06 7.74
CA GLY A 111 -15.05 -0.78 6.55
C GLY A 111 -13.55 -0.89 6.83
N THR A 112 -13.10 -0.29 7.94
CA THR A 112 -11.68 -0.32 8.31
C THR A 112 -11.21 -1.73 8.72
N LEU A 113 -12.10 -2.59 9.19
CA LEU A 113 -11.81 -4.01 9.42
C LEU A 113 -11.57 -4.76 8.09
N MET A 114 -12.35 -4.48 7.05
CA MET A 114 -12.11 -5.04 5.72
C MET A 114 -10.74 -4.62 5.18
N ASP A 115 -10.39 -3.34 5.32
CA ASP A 115 -9.07 -2.82 4.92
C ASP A 115 -7.94 -3.49 5.71
N SER A 116 -8.18 -3.79 6.99
CA SER A 116 -7.21 -4.50 7.85
C SER A 116 -6.91 -5.91 7.32
N ILE A 117 -7.92 -6.64 6.83
CA ILE A 117 -7.73 -7.96 6.21
C ILE A 117 -6.84 -7.84 4.96
N ALA A 118 -7.12 -6.86 4.09
CA ALA A 118 -6.31 -6.62 2.89
C ALA A 118 -4.84 -6.34 3.25
N ILE A 119 -4.60 -5.55 4.31
CA ILE A 119 -3.25 -5.19 4.77
C ILE A 119 -2.52 -6.39 5.36
N ILE A 120 -3.20 -7.25 6.14
CA ILE A 120 -2.61 -8.49 6.67
C ILE A 120 -2.16 -9.40 5.51
N VAL A 121 -2.99 -9.58 4.49
CA VAL A 121 -2.64 -10.37 3.30
C VAL A 121 -1.46 -9.74 2.57
N PHE A 122 -1.48 -8.42 2.39
CA PHE A 122 -0.43 -7.69 1.68
C PHE A 122 0.93 -7.79 2.38
N VAL A 123 0.98 -7.56 3.70
CA VAL A 123 2.19 -7.68 4.52
C VAL A 123 2.70 -9.12 4.54
N THR A 124 1.78 -10.10 4.62
CA THR A 124 2.16 -11.52 4.56
C THR A 124 2.86 -11.86 3.24
N LEU A 125 2.35 -11.38 2.10
CA LEU A 125 3.00 -11.56 0.80
C LEU A 125 4.39 -10.92 0.74
N ILE A 126 4.57 -9.73 1.31
CA ILE A 126 5.88 -9.07 1.40
C ILE A 126 6.85 -9.95 2.20
N ILE A 127 6.43 -10.43 3.37
CA ILE A 127 7.24 -11.28 4.24
C ILE A 127 7.62 -12.58 3.53
N LEU A 128 6.68 -13.26 2.86
CA LEU A 128 6.97 -14.45 2.05
C LEU A 128 7.99 -14.17 0.94
N GLY A 129 7.94 -12.98 0.33
CA GLY A 129 8.94 -12.52 -0.63
C GLY A 129 10.34 -12.42 -0.03
N THR A 130 10.48 -12.04 1.24
CA THR A 130 11.79 -11.94 1.92
C THR A 130 12.40 -13.30 2.30
N PHE A 131 11.56 -14.32 2.52
CA PHE A 131 12.00 -15.66 2.90
C PHE A 131 12.41 -16.55 1.71
N LYS A 132 12.17 -16.12 0.46
CA LYS A 132 12.60 -16.86 -0.71
C LYS A 132 14.14 -16.92 -0.74
N LYS A 133 14.71 -18.10 -0.43
CA LYS A 133 16.15 -18.33 -0.48
C LYS A 133 16.66 -18.04 -1.89
N ASP A 134 17.77 -17.31 -2.00
CA ASP A 134 18.57 -17.28 -3.20
C ASP A 134 18.89 -18.75 -3.53
N LYS A 135 18.28 -19.30 -4.60
CA LYS A 135 18.77 -20.56 -5.15
C LYS A 135 20.13 -20.23 -5.75
N VAL A 136 21.18 -20.37 -4.94
CA VAL A 136 22.57 -20.37 -5.38
C VAL A 136 22.66 -21.47 -6.44
N GLN A 137 22.72 -21.07 -7.71
CA GLN A 137 23.11 -21.98 -8.76
C GLN A 137 24.63 -22.04 -8.70
N PHE A 138 25.15 -23.19 -8.25
CA PHE A 138 26.54 -23.57 -8.43
C PHE A 138 26.86 -23.68 -9.93
#